data_AF-A0AA36I701-F1
#
_entry.id   AF-A0AA36I701-F1
#
_cell.length_a   1.000
_cell.length_b   1.000
_cell.length_c   1.000
_cell.angle_alpha   90.00
_cell.angle_beta   90.00
_cell.angle_gamma   90.00
#
_symmetry.space_group_name_H-M   'P 1'
#
loop_
_entity.id
_entity.type
_entity.pdbx_description
1 polymer ?
#
loop_
_entity_poly.entity_id
_entity_poly.type
_entity_poly.pdbx_seq_one_letter_code
_entity_poly.pdbx_strand_id
1 'polypeptide(L)'
;IYHRPPACASMPALQAIDGTSFVMLQSTSLKRAGDALPRHAYSQNCLAGKNTPPILQAAAVNPNKKLLLLTAVDEDSKPSASAEAPPLWAVANINVAAANQLHKARGDVVVPYQGPDIKDDYIHRIFFRVYEQPRQVPRHLLSDWGQLRSWMQSNRLLGEAARRGGGMSEFLLTAVRKRPNVTAFQDPFAVPLPLPRRQRKHRPADFLGTRPPLMESKICWRAVCFADVVLVFPFWQLRCHVLGSATAF
;
A
#
# COMPACT_ATOMS: atom_id res chain seq x y z
N ILE A 1 -2.43 -12.11 -46.24
CA ILE A 1 -2.49 -12.90 -44.98
C ILE A 1 -2.13 -11.94 -43.85
N TYR A 2 -3.12 -11.40 -43.14
CA TYR A 2 -2.90 -10.48 -42.02
C TYR A 2 -2.89 -11.28 -40.72
N HIS A 3 -1.75 -11.30 -40.04
CA HIS A 3 -1.61 -11.94 -38.72
C HIS A 3 -2.28 -11.05 -37.66
N ARG A 4 -3.33 -11.59 -37.03
CA ARG A 4 -3.94 -11.03 -35.82
C ARG A 4 -2.93 -11.12 -34.66
N PRO A 5 -2.74 -10.07 -33.86
CA PRO A 5 -1.96 -10.18 -32.63
C PRO A 5 -2.69 -11.08 -31.61
N PRO A 6 -1.95 -11.83 -30.77
CA PRO A 6 -2.54 -12.70 -29.77
C PRO A 6 -3.32 -11.87 -28.74
N ALA A 7 -4.53 -12.33 -28.41
CA ALA A 7 -5.36 -11.75 -27.38
C ALA A 7 -4.61 -11.74 -26.04
N CYS A 8 -4.65 -10.59 -25.35
CA CYS A 8 -4.20 -10.48 -23.97
C CYS A 8 -4.91 -11.55 -23.14
N ALA A 9 -4.13 -12.43 -22.51
CA ALA A 9 -4.63 -13.40 -21.55
C ALA A 9 -5.33 -12.64 -20.42
N SER A 10 -6.65 -12.84 -20.32
CA SER A 10 -7.42 -12.45 -19.14
C SER A 10 -6.84 -13.19 -17.93
N MET A 11 -6.53 -12.45 -16.87
CA MET A 11 -6.12 -13.07 -15.62
C MET A 11 -7.23 -13.99 -15.11
N PRO A 12 -6.91 -15.22 -14.66
CA PRO A 12 -7.91 -16.12 -14.12
C PRO A 12 -8.53 -15.47 -12.89
N ALA A 13 -9.86 -15.42 -12.86
CA ALA A 13 -10.61 -15.14 -11.65
C ALA A 13 -10.17 -16.18 -10.60
N LEU A 14 -9.59 -15.72 -9.49
CA LEU A 14 -9.33 -16.54 -8.32
C LEU A 14 -10.65 -17.19 -7.90
N GLN A 15 -10.80 -18.48 -8.22
CA GLN A 15 -11.92 -19.28 -7.73
C GLN A 15 -11.79 -19.33 -6.21
N ALA A 16 -12.84 -18.86 -5.54
CA ALA A 16 -12.98 -18.97 -4.09
C ALA A 16 -12.88 -20.45 -3.71
N ILE A 17 -11.94 -20.78 -2.82
CA ILE A 17 -11.89 -22.09 -2.18
C ILE A 17 -13.12 -22.17 -1.26
N ASP A 18 -14.03 -23.08 -1.55
CA ASP A 18 -15.23 -23.31 -0.76
C ASP A 18 -14.89 -23.48 0.72
N GLY A 19 -15.49 -22.62 1.57
CA GLY A 19 -15.41 -22.70 3.02
C GLY A 19 -14.61 -21.59 3.72
N THR A 20 -13.85 -20.75 3.00
CA THR A 20 -13.16 -19.60 3.61
C THR A 20 -13.37 -18.33 2.79
N SER A 21 -14.45 -17.59 3.08
CA SER A 21 -14.64 -16.25 2.52
C SER A 21 -13.68 -15.28 3.20
N PHE A 22 -12.46 -15.17 2.70
CA PHE A 22 -11.56 -14.10 3.11
C PHE A 22 -12.03 -12.83 2.40
N VAL A 23 -12.45 -11.83 3.19
CA VAL A 23 -12.59 -10.48 2.63
C VAL A 23 -11.23 -10.07 2.10
N MET A 24 -11.22 -9.50 0.90
CA MET A 24 -10.00 -8.96 0.29
C MET A 24 -10.14 -7.46 0.15
N LEU A 25 -9.42 -6.72 1.00
CA LEU A 25 -9.32 -5.28 0.89
C LEU A 25 -8.29 -4.95 -0.19
N GLN A 26 -8.71 -4.15 -1.15
CA GLN A 26 -7.91 -3.72 -2.29
C GLN A 26 -8.00 -2.20 -2.42
N SER A 27 -6.97 -1.61 -3.01
CA SER A 27 -7.01 -0.23 -3.48
C SER A 27 -6.88 -0.22 -4.99
N THR A 28 -7.84 0.38 -5.70
CA THR A 28 -7.72 0.56 -7.16
C THR A 28 -6.76 1.68 -7.52
N SER A 29 -6.39 2.51 -6.54
CA SER A 29 -5.43 3.60 -6.71
C SER A 29 -3.98 3.17 -6.52
N LEU A 30 -3.73 1.93 -6.06
CA LEU A 30 -2.41 1.43 -5.69
C LEU A 30 -2.14 0.09 -6.36
N LYS A 31 -0.90 -0.11 -6.80
CA LYS A 31 -0.55 -1.27 -7.63
C LYS A 31 -0.31 -2.51 -6.78
N ARG A 32 0.20 -2.33 -5.55
CA ARG A 32 0.56 -3.41 -4.62
C ARG A 32 0.36 -2.99 -3.15
N ALA A 33 0.11 -3.97 -2.29
CA ALA A 33 0.18 -3.75 -0.84
C ALA A 33 1.62 -3.34 -0.46
N GLY A 34 1.75 -2.41 0.47
CA GLY A 34 3.02 -1.79 0.85
C GLY A 34 3.45 -0.60 -0.02
N ASP A 35 2.74 -0.30 -1.11
CA ASP A 35 2.99 0.91 -1.90
C ASP A 35 2.78 2.18 -1.04
N ALA A 36 3.43 3.26 -1.47
CA ALA A 36 3.27 4.57 -0.84
C ALA A 36 1.82 5.06 -0.96
N LEU A 37 1.29 5.62 0.12
CA LEU A 37 -0.02 6.26 0.16
C LEU A 37 -0.11 7.34 -0.94
N PRO A 38 -1.24 7.50 -1.63
CA PRO A 38 -1.37 8.55 -2.64
C PRO A 38 -1.33 9.94 -1.97
N ARG A 39 -0.77 10.94 -2.66
CA ARG A 39 -0.54 12.29 -2.10
C ARG A 39 -1.78 12.92 -1.44
N HIS A 40 -2.96 12.74 -2.03
CA HIS A 40 -4.21 13.33 -1.50
C HIS A 40 -4.62 12.76 -0.14
N ALA A 41 -4.13 11.56 0.21
CA ALA A 41 -4.50 10.86 1.43
C ALA A 41 -3.63 11.23 2.63
N TYR A 42 -2.57 12.01 2.45
CA TYR A 42 -1.80 12.59 3.57
C TYR A 42 -2.54 13.77 4.23
N SER A 43 -2.05 14.15 5.41
CA SER A 43 -2.46 15.38 6.09
C SER A 43 -2.12 16.63 5.24
N GLN A 44 -2.75 17.77 5.53
CA GLN A 44 -2.36 19.03 4.89
C GLN A 44 -0.93 19.44 5.24
N ASN A 45 -0.47 19.10 6.44
CA ASN A 45 0.88 19.41 6.92
C ASN A 45 1.94 18.47 6.32
N CYS A 46 1.54 17.29 5.86
CA CYS A 46 2.42 16.31 5.24
C CYS A 46 2.19 16.27 3.72
N LEU A 47 3.18 16.69 2.93
CA LEU A 47 3.13 16.69 1.45
C LEU A 47 2.00 17.54 0.82
N ALA A 48 1.41 18.47 1.58
CA ALA A 48 0.22 19.22 1.16
C ALA A 48 -0.91 18.29 0.70
N GLY A 49 -1.16 17.23 1.48
CA GLY A 49 -2.26 16.31 1.27
C GLY A 49 -3.62 16.98 1.45
N LYS A 50 -4.68 16.26 1.08
CA LYS A 50 -6.05 16.77 1.09
C LYS A 50 -6.90 16.18 2.21
N ASN A 51 -6.34 15.33 3.08
CA ASN A 51 -7.09 14.58 4.08
C ASN A 51 -8.28 13.79 3.47
N THR A 52 -8.11 13.21 2.27
CA THR A 52 -9.16 12.40 1.64
C THR A 52 -8.75 10.93 1.65
N PRO A 53 -9.61 10.00 2.10
CA PRO A 53 -9.26 8.59 2.19
C PRO A 53 -8.85 8.04 0.80
N PRO A 54 -7.88 7.10 0.75
CA PRO A 54 -7.53 6.44 -0.50
C PRO A 54 -8.71 5.62 -1.01
N ILE A 55 -8.73 5.33 -2.31
CA ILE A 55 -9.81 4.53 -2.91
C ILE A 55 -9.65 3.08 -2.44
N LEU A 56 -10.60 2.62 -1.63
CA LEU A 56 -10.63 1.27 -1.07
C LEU A 56 -11.89 0.51 -1.51
N GLN A 57 -11.73 -0.79 -1.73
CA GLN A 57 -12.80 -1.74 -1.98
C GLN A 57 -12.56 -3.03 -1.21
N ALA A 58 -13.60 -3.60 -0.62
CA ALA A 58 -13.62 -4.96 -0.10
C ALA A 58 -14.27 -5.89 -1.13
N ALA A 59 -13.51 -6.89 -1.58
CA ALA A 59 -13.97 -7.97 -2.45
C ALA A 59 -14.20 -9.26 -1.64
N ALA A 60 -14.90 -10.22 -2.25
CA ALA A 60 -15.22 -11.52 -1.64
C ALA A 60 -15.90 -11.44 -0.27
N VAL A 61 -16.74 -10.41 -0.08
CA VAL A 61 -17.53 -10.22 1.15
C VAL A 61 -18.55 -11.35 1.28
N ASN A 62 -18.62 -11.93 2.47
CA ASN A 62 -19.53 -13.01 2.79
C ASN A 62 -20.98 -12.53 2.66
N PRO A 63 -21.83 -13.19 1.85
CA PRO A 63 -23.20 -12.77 1.62
C PRO A 63 -24.08 -12.84 2.87
N ASN A 64 -23.70 -13.64 3.88
CA ASN A 64 -24.43 -13.73 5.15
C ASN A 64 -24.12 -12.55 6.09
N LYS A 65 -23.13 -11.72 5.76
CA LYS A 65 -22.76 -10.54 6.51
C LYS A 65 -23.46 -9.34 5.89
N LYS A 66 -24.02 -8.49 6.75
CA LYS A 66 -24.81 -7.32 6.30
C LYS A 66 -24.03 -6.02 6.44
N LEU A 67 -23.05 -6.00 7.33
CA LEU A 67 -22.35 -4.80 7.74
C LEU A 67 -20.84 -5.01 7.75
N LEU A 68 -20.12 -3.92 7.53
CA LEU A 68 -18.67 -3.82 7.60
C LEU A 68 -18.29 -2.78 8.66
N LEU A 69 -17.15 -3.00 9.28
CA LEU A 69 -16.43 -2.03 10.10
C LEU A 69 -15.10 -1.77 9.41
N LEU A 70 -14.74 -0.50 9.23
CA LEU A 70 -13.47 -0.08 8.63
C LEU A 70 -12.65 0.70 9.64
N THR A 71 -11.36 0.37 9.78
CA THR A 71 -10.41 1.13 10.59
C THR A 71 -9.13 1.39 9.80
N ALA A 72 -8.51 2.56 10.00
CA ALA A 72 -7.16 2.86 9.54
C ALA A 72 -6.30 3.26 10.74
N VAL A 73 -5.12 2.66 10.90
CA VAL A 73 -4.21 2.95 12.03
C VAL A 73 -2.79 3.07 11.51
N ASP A 74 -2.07 4.08 12.00
CA ASP A 74 -0.62 4.20 11.84
C ASP A 74 0.07 3.55 13.04
N GLU A 75 0.51 2.31 12.89
CA GLU A 75 1.09 1.54 14.01
C GLU A 75 2.48 2.03 14.44
N ASP A 76 3.12 2.87 13.62
CA ASP A 76 4.44 3.41 13.89
C ASP A 76 4.36 4.79 14.58
N SER A 77 3.21 5.48 14.51
CA SER A 77 2.96 6.78 15.16
C SER A 77 2.75 6.77 16.68
N LYS A 78 3.26 5.76 17.40
CA LYS A 78 2.98 5.60 18.84
C LYS A 78 3.58 6.76 19.65
N PRO A 79 2.79 7.46 20.48
CA PRO A 79 3.30 8.57 21.29
C PRO A 79 4.23 8.11 22.42
N SER A 80 4.17 6.83 22.80
CA SER A 80 5.14 6.16 23.67
C SER A 80 5.07 4.65 23.44
N ALA A 81 6.08 3.90 23.90
CA ALA A 81 6.16 2.45 23.72
C ALA A 81 4.92 1.69 24.25
N SER A 82 4.27 2.23 25.30
CA SER A 82 3.08 1.65 25.93
C SER A 82 1.76 2.23 25.41
N ALA A 83 1.80 3.35 24.69
CA ALA A 83 0.60 3.98 24.16
C ALA A 83 0.26 3.40 22.79
N GLU A 84 -1.02 3.12 22.61
CA GLU A 84 -1.55 2.74 21.30
C GLU A 84 -1.70 3.98 20.42
N ALA A 85 -1.46 3.80 19.12
CA ALA A 85 -1.71 4.85 18.16
C ALA A 85 -3.22 5.09 18.01
N PRO A 86 -3.69 6.35 18.05
CA PRO A 86 -5.06 6.66 17.69
C PRO A 86 -5.33 6.28 16.24
N PRO A 87 -6.57 5.90 15.88
CA PRO A 87 -6.90 5.58 14.51
C PRO A 87 -6.90 6.86 13.67
N LEU A 88 -6.45 6.72 12.43
CA LEU A 88 -6.59 7.72 11.39
C LEU A 88 -8.01 7.77 10.82
N TRP A 89 -8.75 6.67 10.93
CA TRP A 89 -10.12 6.56 10.43
C TRP A 89 -10.85 5.40 11.11
N ALA A 90 -12.12 5.59 11.47
CA ALA A 90 -12.97 4.51 11.97
C ALA A 90 -14.42 4.75 11.57
N VAL A 91 -15.01 3.79 10.85
CA VAL A 91 -16.41 3.86 10.40
C VAL A 91 -17.06 2.49 10.63
N ALA A 92 -18.16 2.49 11.38
CA ALA A 92 -18.93 1.30 11.69
C ALA A 92 -20.20 1.22 10.84
N ASN A 93 -20.83 0.05 10.88
CA ASN A 93 -22.16 -0.18 10.30
C ASN A 93 -22.25 0.18 8.81
N ILE A 94 -21.14 0.02 8.07
CA ILE A 94 -21.12 0.22 6.62
C ILE A 94 -21.92 -0.91 5.97
N ASN A 95 -22.91 -0.58 5.14
CA ASN A 95 -23.64 -1.60 4.40
C ASN A 95 -22.69 -2.35 3.44
N VAL A 96 -22.77 -3.68 3.40
CA VAL A 96 -21.97 -4.52 2.47
C VAL A 96 -22.20 -4.15 1.00
N ALA A 97 -23.34 -3.59 0.63
CA ALA A 97 -23.58 -3.06 -0.71
C ALA A 97 -22.58 -1.94 -1.10
N ALA A 98 -21.98 -1.25 -0.13
CA ALA A 98 -20.95 -0.23 -0.33
C ALA A 98 -19.51 -0.79 -0.32
N ALA A 99 -19.34 -2.12 -0.26
CA ALA A 99 -18.03 -2.75 -0.19
C ALA A 99 -17.11 -2.36 -1.36
N ASN A 100 -17.64 -2.10 -2.54
CA ASN A 100 -16.86 -1.67 -3.71
C ASN A 100 -16.40 -0.19 -3.66
N GLN A 101 -16.89 0.60 -2.70
CA GLN A 101 -16.62 2.05 -2.60
C GLN A 101 -16.46 2.49 -1.15
N LEU A 102 -15.57 1.83 -0.39
CA LEU A 102 -15.40 2.11 1.05
C LEU A 102 -14.99 3.55 1.35
N HIS A 103 -14.21 4.18 0.46
CA HIS A 103 -13.83 5.59 0.53
C HIS A 103 -15.03 6.58 0.49
N LYS A 104 -16.20 6.13 0.02
CA LYS A 104 -17.46 6.89 -0.01
C LYS A 104 -18.55 6.25 0.86
N ALA A 105 -18.22 5.18 1.59
CA ALA A 105 -19.21 4.43 2.32
C ALA A 105 -19.90 5.30 3.37
N ARG A 106 -21.23 5.23 3.39
CA ARG A 106 -22.05 5.87 4.41
C ARG A 106 -22.25 4.86 5.52
N GLY A 107 -21.58 5.10 6.64
CA GLY A 107 -21.72 4.35 7.89
C GLY A 107 -21.72 5.31 9.07
N ASP A 108 -21.75 4.77 10.28
CA ASP A 108 -21.63 5.55 11.51
C ASP A 108 -20.14 5.90 11.70
N VAL A 109 -19.77 7.16 11.42
CA VAL A 109 -18.39 7.65 11.52
C VAL A 109 -18.05 7.87 12.99
N VAL A 110 -17.09 7.10 13.50
CA VAL A 110 -16.58 7.23 14.88
C VAL A 110 -15.36 8.13 14.92
N VAL A 111 -14.45 7.94 13.96
CA VAL A 111 -13.29 8.81 13.76
C VAL A 111 -13.26 9.20 12.29
N PRO A 112 -13.44 10.48 11.94
CA PRO A 112 -13.36 10.93 10.54
C PRO A 112 -11.94 10.74 10.00
N TYR A 113 -11.82 10.51 8.69
CA TYR A 113 -10.51 10.28 8.08
C TYR A 113 -9.59 11.48 8.29
N GLN A 114 -8.43 11.24 8.89
CA GLN A 114 -7.31 12.17 8.99
C GLN A 114 -6.12 11.50 8.32
N GLY A 115 -5.53 12.16 7.34
CA GLY A 115 -4.34 11.63 6.67
C GLY A 115 -3.16 11.56 7.63
N PRO A 116 -2.22 10.62 7.44
CA PRO A 116 -1.03 10.55 8.28
C PRO A 116 -0.23 11.85 8.21
N ASP A 117 0.21 12.32 9.38
CA ASP A 117 1.03 13.52 9.56
C ASP A 117 2.45 13.12 9.97
N ILE A 118 3.21 12.57 9.01
CA ILE A 118 4.54 12.04 9.27
C ILE A 118 5.53 13.19 9.46
N LYS A 119 6.07 13.32 10.68
CA LYS A 119 7.00 14.39 11.06
C LYS A 119 8.47 13.97 11.01
N ASP A 120 8.72 12.67 11.15
CA ASP A 120 10.06 12.09 11.07
C ASP A 120 10.38 11.60 9.64
N ASP A 121 11.55 10.97 9.50
CA ASP A 121 12.06 10.41 8.26
C ASP A 121 11.82 8.88 8.17
N TYR A 122 11.09 8.29 9.12
CA TYR A 122 10.83 6.84 9.14
C TYR A 122 9.68 6.46 8.20
N ILE A 123 9.65 5.19 7.83
CA ILE A 123 8.56 4.61 7.06
C ILE A 123 7.48 4.20 8.04
N HIS A 124 6.30 4.81 7.91
CA HIS A 124 5.12 4.47 8.69
C HIS A 124 4.24 3.47 7.96
N ARG A 125 3.75 2.46 8.66
CA ARG A 125 2.85 1.43 8.15
C ARG A 125 1.43 1.78 8.54
N ILE A 126 0.66 2.14 7.52
CA ILE A 126 -0.74 2.47 7.64
C ILE A 126 -1.56 1.23 7.32
N PHE A 127 -2.18 0.65 8.32
CA PHE A 127 -3.01 -0.53 8.18
C PHE A 127 -4.47 -0.13 8.03
N PHE A 128 -5.03 -0.39 6.86
CA PHE A 128 -6.47 -0.36 6.63
C PHE A 128 -7.02 -1.76 6.90
N ARG A 129 -8.04 -1.86 7.74
CA ARG A 129 -8.65 -3.14 8.14
C ARG A 129 -10.15 -3.06 7.98
N VAL A 130 -10.72 -4.08 7.36
CA VAL A 130 -12.16 -4.25 7.22
C VAL A 130 -12.57 -5.51 7.97
N TYR A 131 -13.60 -5.39 8.81
CA TYR A 131 -14.16 -6.49 9.58
C TYR A 131 -15.61 -6.70 9.18
N GLU A 132 -15.96 -7.93 8.87
CA GLU A 132 -17.35 -8.31 8.60
C GLU A 132 -18.14 -8.47 9.89
N GLN A 133 -19.29 -7.82 9.94
CA GLN A 133 -20.15 -7.85 11.11
C GLN A 133 -21.49 -8.54 10.80
N PRO A 134 -21.88 -9.57 11.58
CA PRO A 134 -23.19 -10.19 11.43
C PRO A 134 -24.32 -9.30 11.98
N ARG A 135 -24.00 -8.36 12.86
CA ARG A 135 -24.93 -7.49 13.57
C ARG A 135 -24.41 -6.06 13.61
N GLN A 136 -25.32 -5.13 13.81
CA GLN A 136 -24.99 -3.72 13.96
C GLN A 136 -24.21 -3.49 15.26
N VAL A 137 -23.18 -2.64 15.20
CA VAL A 137 -22.52 -2.11 16.39
C VAL A 137 -23.51 -1.17 17.09
N PRO A 138 -23.82 -1.36 18.38
CA PRO A 138 -24.74 -0.50 19.11
C PRO A 138 -24.30 0.96 19.06
N ARG A 139 -25.22 1.87 18.69
CA ARG A 139 -24.89 3.29 18.47
C ARG A 139 -24.31 3.99 19.69
N HIS A 140 -24.71 3.58 20.89
CA HIS A 140 -24.16 4.13 22.14
C HIS A 140 -22.68 3.79 22.36
N LEU A 141 -22.13 2.80 21.65
CA LEU A 141 -20.70 2.42 21.69
C LEU A 141 -19.89 3.08 20.56
N LEU A 142 -20.52 3.95 19.77
CA LEU A 142 -19.93 4.64 18.63
C LEU A 142 -19.64 6.12 18.94
N SER A 143 -19.76 6.55 20.20
CA SER A 143 -19.51 7.94 20.60
C SER A 143 -18.03 8.32 20.49
N ASP A 144 -17.13 7.36 20.71
CA ASP A 144 -15.70 7.57 20.67
C ASP A 144 -14.96 6.27 20.32
N TRP A 145 -13.69 6.42 19.94
CA TRP A 145 -12.84 5.30 19.56
C TRP A 145 -12.61 4.29 20.70
N GLY A 146 -12.49 4.76 21.94
CA GLY A 146 -12.23 3.91 23.09
C GLY A 146 -13.35 2.89 23.28
N GLN A 147 -14.59 3.35 23.24
CA GLN A 147 -15.77 2.47 23.36
C GLN A 147 -15.90 1.49 22.19
N LEU A 148 -15.73 1.97 20.95
CA LEU A 148 -15.75 1.10 19.77
C LEU A 148 -14.66 0.02 19.89
N ARG A 149 -13.44 0.40 20.30
CA ARG A 149 -12.33 -0.54 20.45
C ARG A 149 -12.60 -1.56 21.56
N SER A 150 -13.13 -1.14 22.71
CA SER A 150 -13.52 -2.06 23.78
C SER A 150 -14.56 -3.07 23.29
N TRP A 151 -15.54 -2.61 22.50
CA TRP A 151 -16.51 -3.50 21.86
C TRP A 151 -15.85 -4.44 20.83
N MET A 152 -14.90 -3.94 20.02
CA MET A 152 -14.15 -4.79 19.09
C MET A 152 -13.37 -5.88 19.82
N GLN A 153 -12.74 -5.54 20.94
CA GLN A 153 -12.01 -6.48 21.79
C GLN A 153 -12.96 -7.56 22.34
N SER A 154 -14.12 -7.18 22.90
CA SER A 154 -15.08 -8.14 23.44
C SER A 154 -15.67 -9.06 22.37
N ASN A 155 -15.74 -8.59 21.12
CA ASN A 155 -16.23 -9.36 19.97
C ASN A 155 -15.10 -10.08 19.20
N ARG A 156 -13.88 -10.13 19.74
CA ARG A 156 -12.72 -10.81 19.15
C ARG A 156 -12.35 -10.30 17.75
N LEU A 157 -12.59 -9.02 17.49
CA LEU A 157 -12.25 -8.34 16.25
C LEU A 157 -10.86 -7.72 16.27
N LEU A 158 -10.06 -7.98 17.31
CA LEU A 158 -8.68 -7.48 17.42
C LEU A 158 -7.69 -8.65 17.57
N GLY A 159 -6.43 -8.38 17.20
CA GLY A 159 -5.31 -9.32 17.37
C GLY A 159 -5.41 -10.59 16.53
N GLU A 160 -4.82 -11.68 17.02
CA GLU A 160 -4.79 -12.96 16.31
C GLU A 160 -6.17 -13.59 16.10
N ALA A 161 -7.11 -13.33 17.02
CA ALA A 161 -8.45 -13.88 16.92
C ALA A 161 -9.18 -13.41 15.65
N ALA A 162 -9.04 -12.12 15.30
CA ALA A 162 -9.59 -11.56 14.07
C ALA A 162 -8.96 -12.20 12.82
N ARG A 163 -7.64 -12.39 12.84
CA ARG A 163 -6.88 -12.97 11.71
C ARG A 163 -7.23 -14.43 11.45
N ARG A 164 -7.41 -15.23 12.49
CA ARG A 164 -7.75 -16.66 12.35
C ARG A 164 -9.20 -16.90 11.93
N GLY A 165 -10.11 -15.97 12.25
CA GLY A 165 -11.55 -16.12 11.99
C GLY A 165 -12.00 -15.83 10.56
N GLY A 166 -11.11 -15.37 9.66
CA GLY A 166 -11.43 -15.06 8.25
C GLY A 166 -12.34 -13.85 8.01
N GLY A 167 -13.06 -13.37 9.04
CA GLY A 167 -13.93 -12.19 8.97
C GLY A 167 -13.22 -10.84 8.99
N MET A 168 -11.89 -10.82 8.83
CA MET A 168 -11.08 -9.60 8.74
C MET A 168 -10.22 -9.65 7.49
N SER A 169 -10.19 -8.52 6.77
CA SER A 169 -9.18 -8.22 5.76
C SER A 169 -8.29 -7.09 6.22
N GLU A 170 -7.01 -7.16 5.84
CA GLU A 170 -6.03 -6.12 6.09
C GLU A 170 -5.35 -5.73 4.78
N PHE A 171 -5.20 -4.43 4.57
CA PHE A 171 -4.45 -3.86 3.46
C PHE A 171 -3.45 -2.85 4.02
N LEU A 172 -2.18 -3.17 3.85
CA LEU A 172 -1.07 -2.37 4.30
C LEU A 172 -0.68 -1.35 3.23
N LEU A 173 -0.51 -0.09 3.63
CA LEU A 173 0.12 0.96 2.86
C LEU A 173 1.26 1.59 3.63
N THR A 174 2.24 2.14 2.92
CA THR A 174 3.35 2.86 3.54
C THR A 174 3.16 4.35 3.40
N ALA A 175 3.44 5.08 4.47
CA ALA A 175 3.52 6.53 4.48
C ALA A 175 4.97 6.91 4.75
N VAL A 176 5.54 7.75 3.89
CA VAL A 176 6.90 8.25 4.08
C VAL A 176 6.88 9.74 3.85
N ARG A 177 7.53 10.49 4.73
CA ARG A 177 7.84 11.88 4.44
C ARG A 177 8.79 11.91 3.25
N LYS A 178 8.30 12.24 2.06
CA LYS A 178 9.17 12.54 0.93
C LYS A 178 9.95 13.79 1.32
N ARG A 179 11.26 13.67 1.58
CA ARG A 179 12.12 14.83 1.80
C ARG A 179 11.84 15.82 0.67
N PRO A 180 11.63 17.11 0.98
CA PRO A 180 11.51 18.11 -0.08
C PRO A 180 12.73 17.94 -0.98
N ASN A 181 12.49 17.84 -2.29
CA ASN A 181 13.55 17.69 -3.27
C ASN A 181 14.51 18.86 -3.02
N VAL A 182 15.70 18.57 -2.51
CA VAL A 182 16.67 19.61 -2.14
C VAL A 182 17.25 20.16 -3.43
N THR A 183 16.49 20.98 -4.14
CA THR A 183 17.02 21.96 -5.10
C THR A 183 17.55 23.21 -4.39
N ALA A 184 17.74 23.14 -3.07
CA ALA A 184 18.38 24.17 -2.26
C ALA A 184 19.50 23.57 -1.40
N PHE A 185 20.43 22.85 -2.02
CA PHE A 185 21.83 23.03 -1.67
C PHE A 185 22.34 24.17 -2.58
N GLN A 186 21.82 25.38 -2.36
CA GLN A 186 22.68 26.55 -2.53
C GLN A 186 23.57 26.54 -1.31
N ASP A 187 24.63 25.77 -1.40
CA ASP A 187 25.74 25.86 -0.48
C ASP A 187 26.31 27.28 -0.65
N PRO A 188 26.20 28.20 0.35
CA PRO A 188 26.78 29.53 0.22
C PRO A 188 28.32 29.48 0.13
N PHE A 189 28.90 28.29 0.32
CA PHE A 189 30.32 27.99 0.18
C PHE A 189 30.66 27.06 -0.99
N ALA A 190 29.75 26.85 -1.95
CA ALA A 190 30.13 26.25 -3.23
C ALA A 190 31.08 27.21 -3.96
N VAL A 191 32.37 27.10 -3.64
CA VAL A 191 33.46 27.70 -4.39
C VAL A 191 33.27 27.25 -5.83
N PRO A 192 33.14 28.17 -6.81
CA PRO A 192 33.04 27.79 -8.20
C PRO A 192 34.25 26.91 -8.52
N LEU A 193 34.01 25.64 -8.85
CA LEU A 193 35.06 24.80 -9.40
C LEU A 193 35.65 25.55 -10.60
N PRO A 194 36.97 25.76 -10.65
CA PRO A 194 37.59 26.46 -11.76
C PRO A 194 37.19 25.73 -13.05
N LEU A 195 36.52 26.46 -13.94
CA LEU A 195 36.12 25.95 -15.24
C LEU A 195 37.33 25.26 -15.89
N PRO A 196 37.17 24.05 -16.45
CA PRO A 196 38.27 23.37 -17.11
C PRO A 196 38.82 24.30 -18.19
N ARG A 197 40.07 24.71 -17.98
CA ARG A 197 40.82 25.60 -18.88
C ARG A 197 40.76 24.98 -20.26
N ARG A 198 40.06 25.67 -21.18
CA ARG A 198 39.81 25.26 -22.56
C ARG A 198 41.15 24.84 -23.20
N GLN A 199 41.43 23.54 -23.25
CA GLN A 199 42.59 23.05 -23.96
C GLN A 199 42.41 23.41 -25.42
N ARG A 200 43.35 24.22 -25.92
CA ARG A 200 43.42 24.66 -27.30
C ARG A 200 43.54 23.39 -28.15
N LYS A 201 42.47 23.05 -28.86
CA LYS A 201 42.40 21.94 -29.80
C LYS A 201 43.48 22.17 -30.86
N HIS A 202 44.59 21.45 -30.77
CA HIS A 202 45.50 21.31 -31.90
C HIS A 202 44.74 20.59 -33.02
N ARG A 203 44.55 21.27 -34.16
CA ARG A 203 44.16 20.64 -35.42
C ARG A 203 45.37 19.88 -35.95
N PRO A 204 45.25 18.59 -36.29
CA PRO A 204 46.00 18.03 -37.39
C PRO A 204 45.22 18.23 -38.69
N ALA A 205 45.97 18.55 -39.73
CA ALA A 205 45.52 18.73 -41.09
C ALA A 205 45.00 17.42 -41.70
N ASP A 206 44.01 17.58 -42.57
CA ASP A 206 43.73 16.85 -43.81
C ASP A 206 44.18 15.38 -43.89
N PHE A 207 43.20 14.47 -43.92
CA PHE A 207 43.33 13.23 -44.69
C PHE A 207 42.02 12.89 -45.40
N LEU A 208 42.16 12.74 -46.72
CA LEU A 208 41.12 12.47 -47.70
C LEU A 208 40.61 11.03 -47.62
N GLY A 209 39.29 10.90 -47.80
CA GLY A 209 38.66 9.84 -48.59
C GLY A 209 38.44 8.48 -47.92
N THR A 210 37.18 8.11 -47.70
CA THR A 210 36.44 7.11 -48.51
C THR A 210 35.05 6.83 -47.90
N ARG A 211 34.12 6.44 -48.79
CA ARG A 211 32.67 6.24 -48.58
C ARG A 211 32.31 5.01 -47.71
N PRO A 212 31.06 4.91 -47.22
CA PRO A 212 30.65 3.98 -46.17
C PRO A 212 30.09 2.65 -46.71
N PRO A 213 29.88 1.66 -45.83
CA PRO A 213 28.80 0.71 -46.00
C PRO A 213 27.75 0.78 -44.88
N LEU A 214 26.51 0.52 -45.32
CA LEU A 214 25.34 0.13 -44.53
C LEU A 214 25.62 -1.12 -43.69
N MET A 215 25.16 -1.16 -42.43
CA MET A 215 24.17 -2.14 -41.95
C MET A 215 23.91 -2.06 -40.43
N GLU A 216 22.64 -2.29 -40.10
CA GLU A 216 22.11 -3.01 -38.95
C GLU A 216 22.11 -2.40 -37.53
N SER A 217 20.88 -1.99 -37.15
CA SER A 217 20.14 -2.37 -35.94
C SER A 217 20.92 -2.66 -34.65
N LYS A 218 20.58 -1.88 -33.61
CA LYS A 218 20.27 -2.39 -32.26
C LYS A 218 19.52 -1.34 -31.46
N ILE A 219 18.26 -1.66 -31.15
CA ILE A 219 17.49 -0.99 -30.11
C ILE A 219 18.21 -1.23 -28.79
N CYS A 220 18.76 -0.17 -28.22
CA CYS A 220 19.38 -0.21 -26.91
C CYS A 220 18.29 0.05 -25.87
N TRP A 221 17.78 -1.01 -25.24
CA TRP A 221 17.10 -0.88 -23.95
C TRP A 221 18.18 -0.62 -22.91
N ARG A 222 18.36 0.66 -22.55
CA ARG A 222 19.07 0.99 -21.31
C ARG A 222 18.16 0.62 -20.15
N ALA A 223 18.57 -0.42 -19.44
CA ALA A 223 18.13 -0.69 -18.07
C ALA A 223 18.31 0.58 -17.23
N VAL A 224 17.22 1.09 -16.67
CA VAL A 224 17.30 2.00 -15.53
C VAL A 224 17.46 1.10 -14.32
N CYS A 225 18.71 0.85 -13.93
CA CYS A 225 19.03 0.38 -12.60
C CYS A 225 18.75 1.55 -11.64
N PHE A 226 17.72 1.43 -10.81
CA PHE A 226 17.75 2.07 -9.51
C PHE A 226 18.38 1.08 -8.54
N ALA A 227 19.60 1.42 -8.12
CA ALA A 227 20.28 0.80 -7.02
C ALA A 227 19.49 1.04 -5.71
N ASP A 228 19.62 0.07 -4.81
CA ASP A 228 19.44 0.19 -3.37
C ASP A 228 18.00 0.21 -2.82
N VAL A 229 17.28 -0.90 -2.99
CA VAL A 229 16.47 -1.46 -1.89
C VAL A 229 16.62 -2.98 -1.88
N VAL A 230 17.47 -3.48 -0.97
CA VAL A 230 17.44 -4.89 -0.58
C VAL A 230 16.23 -5.07 0.34
N LEU A 231 15.12 -5.56 -0.20
CA LEU A 231 14.03 -6.08 0.62
C LEU A 231 14.41 -7.50 1.09
N VAL A 232 14.92 -7.58 2.32
CA VAL A 232 15.06 -8.87 3.01
C VAL A 232 13.66 -9.29 3.48
N PHE A 233 13.07 -10.27 2.80
CA PHE A 233 11.90 -10.97 3.29
C PHE A 233 12.36 -12.12 4.19
N PRO A 234 11.86 -12.28 5.43
CA PRO A 234 12.03 -13.53 6.14
C PRO A 234 11.17 -14.60 5.47
N PHE A 235 11.82 -15.53 4.77
CA PHE A 235 11.23 -16.78 4.31
C PHE A 235 10.80 -17.58 5.54
N TRP A 236 9.49 -17.63 5.83
CA TRP A 236 8.94 -18.63 6.75
C TRP A 236 8.78 -19.94 6.01
N GLN A 237 9.63 -20.90 6.37
CA GLN A 237 9.61 -22.26 5.86
C GLN A 237 8.41 -23.00 6.47
N LEU A 238 7.33 -23.16 5.70
CA LEU A 238 6.25 -24.09 6.07
C LEU A 238 6.80 -25.52 5.96
N ARG A 239 7.14 -26.13 7.11
CA ARG A 239 7.29 -27.59 7.22
C ARG A 239 5.88 -28.20 7.29
N CYS A 240 5.41 -28.75 6.17
CA CYS A 240 4.28 -29.66 6.19
C CYS A 240 4.75 -31.00 6.78
N HIS A 241 4.35 -31.30 8.02
CA HIS A 241 4.39 -32.68 8.53
C HIS A 241 3.23 -33.45 7.91
N VAL A 242 3.53 -34.33 6.96
CA VAL A 242 2.62 -35.38 6.51
C VAL A 242 2.61 -36.46 7.61
N LEU A 243 1.54 -36.50 8.40
CA LEU A 243 1.24 -37.65 9.25
C LEU A 243 0.55 -38.69 8.38
N GLY A 244 1.30 -39.71 8.00
CA GLY A 244 0.75 -40.94 7.42
C GLY A 244 0.13 -41.78 8.52
N SER A 245 -1.18 -42.01 8.42
CA SER A 245 -1.89 -43.00 9.22
C SER A 245 -1.48 -44.40 8.78
N ALA A 246 -0.89 -45.18 9.68
CA ALA A 246 -0.70 -46.61 9.52
C ALA A 246 -1.93 -47.34 10.08
N THR A 247 -2.48 -48.22 9.24
CA THR A 247 -3.58 -49.15 9.48
C THR A 247 -3.21 -50.20 10.52
N ALA A 248 -4.16 -50.51 11.40
CA ALA A 248 -4.11 -51.61 12.36
C ALA A 248 -4.25 -52.97 11.65
N PHE A 249 -3.54 -53.97 12.19
CA PHE A 249 -3.81 -55.40 12.00
C PHE A 249 -4.85 -55.88 13.00
#